data_AF-A0A6A5HA82-F1
#
_entry.id   AF-A0A6A5HA82-F1
#
_cell.length_a   1.000
_cell.length_b   1.000
_cell.length_c   1.000
_cell.angle_alpha   90.00
_cell.angle_beta   90.00
_cell.angle_gamma   90.00
#
_symmetry.space_group_name_H-M   'P 1'
#
loop_
_entity.id
_entity.type
_entity.pdbx_description
1 polymer ?
#
loop_
_entity_poly.entity_id
_entity_poly.type
_entity_poly.pdbx_seq_one_letter_code
_entity_poly.pdbx_strand_id
1 'polypeptide(L)'
;MDPLHHDNLSIRTFWHSIMAPKVRLTNPNVRVKTEIRNDRRAPFFVTTLDDGQKLHISTENMSAMDVIMNFNRLTGQPQLGKAGTRPKAKI
;
A
#
# COMPACT_ATOMS: atom_id res chain seq x y z
N MET A 1 11.89 -3.04 -5.57
CA MET A 1 11.89 -4.00 -4.45
C MET A 1 13.03 -4.98 -4.63
N ASP A 2 13.88 -5.14 -3.61
CA ASP A 2 15.02 -6.07 -3.62
C ASP A 2 14.67 -7.38 -2.88
N PRO A 3 14.58 -8.53 -3.57
CA PRO A 3 14.21 -9.80 -2.95
C PRO A 3 15.15 -10.27 -1.85
N LEU A 4 16.42 -9.88 -1.89
CA LEU A 4 17.48 -10.34 -1.00
C LEU A 4 17.70 -9.42 0.19
N HIS A 5 17.03 -8.26 0.22
CA HIS A 5 17.08 -7.36 1.36
C HIS A 5 16.35 -7.94 2.57
N HIS A 6 16.91 -7.81 3.77
CA HIS A 6 16.36 -8.37 5.01
C HIS A 6 14.94 -7.86 5.32
N ASP A 7 14.71 -6.56 5.13
CA ASP A 7 13.40 -5.92 5.36
C ASP A 7 12.38 -6.05 4.21
N ASN A 8 12.62 -6.95 3.25
CA ASN A 8 11.76 -7.07 2.07
C ASN A 8 10.40 -7.74 2.35
N LEU A 9 10.25 -8.46 3.46
CA LEU A 9 9.04 -9.21 3.77
C LEU A 9 7.81 -8.30 3.90
N SER A 10 7.96 -7.12 4.49
CA SER A 10 6.86 -6.20 4.78
C SER A 10 6.23 -5.65 3.49
N ILE A 11 7.05 -5.18 2.54
CA ILE A 11 6.57 -4.68 1.25
C ILE A 11 5.96 -5.80 0.39
N ARG A 12 6.50 -7.02 0.44
CA ARG A 12 5.94 -8.18 -0.27
C ARG A 12 4.56 -8.54 0.26
N THR A 13 4.40 -8.56 1.57
CA THR A 13 3.13 -8.87 2.23
C THR A 13 2.09 -7.80 1.89
N PHE A 14 2.47 -6.52 1.96
CA PHE A 14 1.62 -5.40 1.55
C PHE A 14 1.19 -5.53 0.08
N TRP A 15 2.13 -5.84 -0.82
CA TRP A 15 1.83 -6.03 -2.24
C TRP A 15 0.83 -7.17 -2.45
N HIS A 16 1.01 -8.29 -1.76
CA HIS A 16 0.07 -9.42 -1.80
C HIS A 16 -1.34 -9.00 -1.34
N SER A 17 -1.45 -8.23 -0.26
CA SER A 17 -2.74 -7.73 0.26
C SER A 17 -3.45 -6.79 -0.73
N ILE A 18 -2.74 -5.86 -1.37
CA ILE A 18 -3.33 -4.94 -2.36
C ILE A 18 -3.79 -5.68 -3.62
N MET A 19 -3.05 -6.71 -4.03
CA MET A 19 -3.39 -7.50 -5.21
C MET A 19 -4.56 -8.47 -4.97
N ALA A 20 -5.03 -8.61 -3.72
CA ALA A 20 -6.17 -9.45 -3.39
C ALA A 20 -7.41 -9.06 -4.22
N PRO A 21 -8.19 -10.03 -4.75
CA PRO A 21 -9.32 -9.73 -5.63
C PRO A 21 -10.32 -8.73 -5.03
N LYS A 22 -10.63 -8.87 -3.73
CA LYS A 22 -11.56 -7.98 -3.02
C LYS A 22 -11.08 -6.52 -3.00
N VAL A 23 -9.78 -6.29 -2.85
CA VAL A 23 -9.20 -4.93 -2.83
C VAL A 23 -9.19 -4.36 -4.23
N ARG A 24 -8.79 -5.13 -5.24
CA ARG A 24 -8.80 -4.68 -6.64
C ARG A 24 -10.18 -4.34 -7.18
N LEU A 25 -11.22 -5.00 -6.70
CA LEU A 25 -12.61 -4.68 -7.07
C LEU A 25 -13.05 -3.29 -6.59
N THR A 26 -12.42 -2.72 -5.55
CA THR A 26 -12.77 -1.38 -5.05
C THR A 26 -12.41 -0.27 -6.04
N ASN A 27 -11.33 -0.46 -6.81
CA ASN A 27 -10.95 0.47 -7.87
C ASN A 27 -10.23 -0.29 -9.02
N PRO A 28 -10.96 -0.69 -10.07
CA PRO A 28 -10.40 -1.41 -11.22
C PRO A 28 -9.37 -0.61 -12.02
N ASN A 29 -9.36 0.72 -11.90
CA ASN A 29 -8.47 1.60 -12.64
C ASN A 29 -7.07 1.71 -12.02
N VAL A 30 -6.92 1.29 -10.75
CA VAL A 30 -5.62 1.31 -10.07
C VAL A 30 -4.67 0.34 -10.78
N ARG A 31 -3.54 0.88 -11.24
CA ARG A 31 -2.45 0.11 -11.82
C ARG A 31 -1.35 -0.08 -10.79
N VAL A 32 -1.06 -1.33 -10.47
CA VAL A 32 0.06 -1.70 -9.60
C VAL A 32 1.19 -2.22 -10.48
N LYS A 33 2.35 -1.57 -10.42
CA LYS A 33 3.57 -2.00 -11.12
C LYS A 33 4.64 -2.30 -10.08
N THR A 34 5.33 -3.42 -10.26
CA THR A 34 6.45 -3.82 -9.40
C THR A 34 7.73 -3.80 -10.22
N GLU A 35 8.77 -3.21 -9.65
CA GLU A 35 10.12 -3.26 -10.19
C GLU A 35 11.00 -4.08 -9.24
N ILE A 36 11.59 -5.15 -9.76
CA ILE A 36 12.53 -5.99 -9.02
C ILE A 36 13.93 -5.44 -9.29
N ARG A 37 14.65 -5.14 -8.22
CA ARG A 37 16.01 -4.58 -8.25
C ARG A 37 16.92 -5.39 -7.32
N ASN A 38 18.23 -5.20 -7.40
CA ASN A 38 19.21 -5.75 -6.45
C ASN A 38 20.25 -4.67 -6.13
N ASP A 39 19.78 -3.58 -5.51
CA ASP A 39 20.59 -2.40 -5.20
C ASP A 39 20.96 -2.32 -3.72
N ARG A 40 20.59 -3.32 -2.90
CA ARG A 40 20.78 -3.35 -1.45
C ARG A 40 20.20 -2.14 -0.73
N ARG A 41 19.26 -1.43 -1.37
CA ARG A 41 18.60 -0.27 -0.76
C ARG A 41 17.33 -0.69 -0.07
N ALA A 42 16.99 0.07 0.97
CA ALA A 42 15.74 -0.06 1.70
C ALA A 42 14.53 -0.16 0.75
N PRO A 43 13.61 -1.13 0.98
CA PRO A 43 12.41 -1.27 0.19
C PRO A 43 11.49 -0.06 0.36
N PHE A 44 10.90 0.40 -0.73
CA PHE A 44 9.93 1.49 -0.75
C PHE A 44 8.90 1.24 -1.85
N PHE A 45 7.76 1.93 -1.76
CA PHE A 45 6.81 2.06 -2.86
C PHE A 45 6.35 3.50 -3.02
N VAL A 46 5.85 3.80 -4.21
CA VAL A 46 5.30 5.10 -4.54
C VAL A 46 3.86 4.90 -4.98
N THR A 47 2.94 5.70 -4.42
CA THR A 47 1.57 5.80 -4.90
C THR A 47 1.32 7.20 -5.45
N THR A 48 0.53 7.28 -6.51
CA THR A 48 0.03 8.55 -7.05
C THR A 48 -1.48 8.56 -6.83
N LEU A 49 -1.95 9.56 -6.08
CA LEU A 49 -3.37 9.76 -5.79
C LEU A 49 -4.06 10.52 -6.94
N ASP A 50 -5.38 10.53 -6.93
CA ASP A 50 -6.21 11.20 -7.93
C ASP A 50 -6.08 12.74 -7.91
N ASP A 51 -5.77 13.30 -6.75
CA ASP A 51 -5.43 14.72 -6.56
C ASP A 51 -4.03 15.12 -7.08
N GLY A 52 -3.28 14.16 -7.63
CA GLY A 52 -1.94 14.35 -8.16
C GLY A 52 -0.82 14.26 -7.12
N GLN A 53 -1.14 14.05 -5.83
CA GLN A 53 -0.13 13.85 -4.79
C GLN A 53 0.61 12.53 -4.99
N LYS A 54 1.92 12.56 -4.78
CA LYS A 54 2.79 11.39 -4.81
C LYS A 54 3.28 11.08 -3.40
N LEU A 55 2.92 9.92 -2.88
CA LEU A 55 3.39 9.46 -1.58
C LEU A 55 4.54 8.48 -1.80
N HIS A 56 5.70 8.80 -1.22
CA HIS A 56 6.86 7.91 -1.19
C HIS A 56 6.97 7.30 0.22
N ILE A 57 6.75 5.99 0.33
CA ILE A 57 6.71 5.29 1.61
C ILE A 57 7.87 4.30 1.67
N SER A 58 8.84 4.55 2.54
CA SER A 58 9.87 3.58 2.91
C SER A 58 9.27 2.57 3.89
N THR A 59 9.58 1.29 3.70
CA THR A 59 9.07 0.20 4.54
C THR A 59 10.15 -0.41 5.44
N GLU A 60 11.32 0.24 5.54
CA GLU A 60 12.42 -0.17 6.42
C GLU A 60 11.98 -0.12 7.89
N ASN A 61 12.33 -1.15 8.66
CA ASN A 61 11.93 -1.32 10.06
C ASN A 61 10.40 -1.24 10.33
N MET A 62 9.55 -1.38 9.32
CA MET A 62 8.09 -1.41 9.48
C MET A 62 7.56 -2.83 9.34
N SER A 63 6.59 -3.23 10.16
CA SER A 63 5.83 -4.45 9.88
C SER A 63 4.87 -4.25 8.70
N ALA A 64 4.44 -5.33 8.07
CA ALA A 64 3.44 -5.25 7.00
C ALA A 64 2.15 -4.54 7.43
N MET A 65 1.74 -4.73 8.69
CA MET A 65 0.54 -4.10 9.23
C MET A 65 0.72 -2.59 9.40
N ASP A 66 1.89 -2.14 9.86
CA ASP A 66 2.19 -0.71 9.99
C ASP A 66 2.17 -0.02 8.63
N VAL A 67 2.69 -0.69 7.59
CA VAL A 67 2.64 -0.19 6.21
C VAL A 67 1.19 -0.02 5.74
N ILE A 68 0.32 -1.01 5.99
CA ILE A 68 -1.10 -0.95 5.65
C ILE A 68 -1.79 0.19 6.42
N MET A 69 -1.57 0.29 7.74
CA MET A 69 -2.19 1.34 8.55
C MET A 69 -1.74 2.74 8.14
N ASN A 70 -0.45 2.91 7.85
CA ASN A 70 0.08 4.18 7.36
C ASN A 70 -0.51 4.55 6.01
N PHE A 71 -0.61 3.60 5.09
CA PHE A 71 -1.25 3.81 3.80
C PHE A 71 -2.73 4.17 3.93
N ASN A 72 -3.48 3.46 4.78
CA ASN A 72 -4.88 3.75 5.04
C ASN A 72 -5.07 5.14 5.65
N ARG A 73 -4.23 5.51 6.62
CA ARG A 73 -4.25 6.84 7.25
C ARG A 73 -4.02 7.95 6.22
N LEU A 74 -3.06 7.76 5.30
CA LEU A 74 -2.74 8.74 4.26
C LEU A 74 -3.80 8.84 3.16
N THR A 75 -4.56 7.76 2.94
CA THR A 75 -5.64 7.70 1.95
C THR A 75 -7.03 7.99 2.56
N GLY A 76 -7.08 8.39 3.84
CA GLY A 76 -8.33 8.69 4.55
C GLY A 76 -9.21 7.47 4.83
N GLN A 77 -8.67 6.25 4.71
CA GLN A 77 -9.35 5.01 5.02
C GLN A 77 -9.36 4.74 6.54
N PRO A 78 -10.36 4.01 7.06
CA PRO A 78 -10.40 3.62 8.47
C PRO A 78 -9.16 2.86 8.92
N GLN A 79 -8.71 3.19 10.13
CA GLN A 79 -7.71 2.41 10.86
C GLN A 79 -8.35 1.18 11.51
N LEU A 80 -7.53 0.20 11.91
CA LEU A 80 -8.00 -1.01 12.59
C LEU A 80 -8.90 -0.65 13.79
N GLY A 81 -10.08 -1.26 13.86
CA GLY A 81 -11.06 -1.02 14.92
C GLY A 81 -11.92 0.24 14.78
N LYS A 82 -11.73 1.05 13.72
CA LYS A 82 -12.61 2.19 13.41
C LYS A 82 -13.51 1.85 12.23
N ALA A 83 -14.81 2.11 12.35
CA ALA A 83 -15.72 1.98 11.22
C ALA A 83 -15.32 2.98 10.12
N GLY A 84 -15.15 2.50 8.89
CA GLY A 84 -14.90 3.35 7.73
C GLY A 84 -16.03 4.34 7.48
N THR A 85 -15.72 5.39 6.73
CA THR A 85 -16.73 6.21 6.06
C THR A 85 -17.56 5.30 5.17
N ARG A 86 -18.77 4.95 5.64
CA ARG A 86 -19.75 4.19 4.87
C ARG A 86 -20.02 5.00 3.59
N PRO A 87 -19.86 4.42 2.39
CA PRO A 87 -20.24 5.12 1.17
C PRO A 87 -21.68 5.59 1.29
N LYS A 88 -21.94 6.89 1.12
CA LYS A 88 -23.31 7.39 1.07
C LYS A 88 -23.97 6.74 -0.14
N ALA A 89 -25.08 6.03 0.07
CA ALA A 89 -25.89 5.53 -1.03
C ALA A 89 -26.30 6.74 -1.88
N LYS A 90 -25.99 6.70 -3.18
CA LYS A 90 -26.56 7.67 -4.13
C LYS A 90 -28.06 7.40 -4.19
N ILE A 91 -28.86 8.38 -3.77
CA ILE A 91 -30.31 8.43 -3.96
C ILE A 91 -30.57 8.80 -5.42
#